data_AF-A0A081BEE2-F1
#
_entry.id   AF-A0A081BEE2-F1
#
_cell.length_a   1.000
_cell.length_b   1.000
_cell.length_c   1.000
_cell.angle_alpha   90.00
_cell.angle_beta   90.00
_cell.angle_gamma   90.00
#
_symmetry.space_group_name_H-M   'P 1'
#
loop_
_entity.id
_entity.type
_entity.pdbx_description
1 polymer ?
#
loop_
_entity_poly.entity_id
_entity_poly.type
_entity_poly.pdbx_seq_one_letter_code
_entity_poly.pdbx_strand_id
1 'polypeptide(L)'
;MASAAEQLAANLNFSAFAKAEELKKRLWFTLGALIIYRLGTYIPLPGIDPAALAQVFQQQQSGLLGVFNMFSGGAVGRMAIFALTIMPYISASIIIQLMTTVSPHLAQLKKEGEQGRKQITQYTRYGTVLLATLQGYGIAVGLEGAGNVVLDPGLFFRASTVITLVGGTVFLMWLGEQITARGVGNGISLIIFAGIVAELPAALVGTLELGREGAISTALILFLLIMVVGVIAAIVFMERAQRRLIVQYPKRQVGMKIYGGDSSHLPLKLNTAGVIPPIFASSILLLPITLANFTQGQGPGWLNTVTALLGHGQPLYMALYAAGIIFFCFFYTAIVFNPEDTAENLRKYGGFIPGIRPGKRTAEYIDYVLTRLTVVGAGYITLVCLLPEILISQYSVPFYFGGTSLLIVVSVTMDTVAQIQSHLLAHQYEGLIKKSKLRGSRR
;
A
#
# COMPACT_ATOMS: atom_id res chain seq x y z
N MET A 1 -37.55 11.59 0.99
CA MET A 1 -36.82 10.31 1.11
C MET A 1 -35.36 10.67 1.34
N ALA A 2 -34.87 10.50 2.57
CA ALA A 2 -33.53 10.90 2.96
C ALA A 2 -32.49 10.21 2.06
N SER A 3 -31.53 10.98 1.56
CA SER A 3 -30.48 10.49 0.68
C SER A 3 -29.65 9.43 1.41
N ALA A 4 -29.13 8.43 0.68
CA ALA A 4 -28.26 7.40 1.27
C ALA A 4 -27.06 8.01 2.05
N ALA A 5 -26.68 9.25 1.76
CA ALA A 5 -25.70 10.03 2.51
C ALA A 5 -26.19 10.47 3.91
N GLU A 6 -27.47 10.84 4.07
CA GLU A 6 -28.06 11.18 5.38
C GLU A 6 -28.26 9.94 6.26
N GLN A 7 -28.59 8.79 5.67
CA GLN A 7 -28.61 7.51 6.40
C GLN A 7 -27.18 6.98 6.72
N LEU A 8 -26.16 7.37 5.94
CA LEU A 8 -24.75 7.08 6.21
C LEU A 8 -24.18 7.93 7.34
N ALA A 9 -24.58 9.20 7.44
CA ALA A 9 -24.19 10.07 8.56
C ALA A 9 -24.98 9.74 9.84
N ALA A 10 -26.28 9.43 9.74
CA ALA A 10 -27.12 9.09 10.89
C ALA A 10 -26.82 7.72 11.52
N ASN A 11 -26.17 6.80 10.80
CA ASN A 11 -25.77 5.48 11.32
C ASN A 11 -24.32 5.39 11.80
N LEU A 12 -23.56 6.49 11.78
CA LEU A 12 -22.35 6.61 12.62
C LEU A 12 -22.79 6.82 14.08
N ASN A 13 -23.43 5.80 14.64
CA ASN A 13 -23.75 5.75 16.05
C ASN A 13 -22.41 5.66 16.81
N PHE A 14 -21.85 6.80 17.22
CA PHE A 14 -20.75 6.87 18.18
C PHE A 14 -21.08 6.08 19.47
N SER A 15 -22.37 5.89 19.76
CA SER A 15 -22.90 5.01 20.81
C SER A 15 -22.66 3.50 20.56
N ALA A 16 -22.61 3.06 19.30
CA ALA A 16 -22.24 1.69 18.93
C ALA A 16 -20.71 1.47 19.00
N PHE A 17 -19.93 2.51 18.66
CA PHE A 17 -18.48 2.53 18.91
C PHE A 17 -18.16 2.43 20.41
N ALA A 18 -18.94 3.09 21.27
CA ALA A 18 -18.77 3.03 22.72
C ALA A 18 -19.10 1.64 23.32
N LYS A 19 -19.93 0.83 22.66
CA LYS A 19 -20.29 -0.53 23.10
C LYS A 19 -19.30 -1.61 22.65
N ALA A 20 -18.50 -1.34 21.61
CA ALA A 20 -17.53 -2.29 21.07
C ALA A 20 -16.18 -2.17 21.79
N GLU A 21 -16.10 -2.65 23.04
CA GLU A 21 -14.85 -2.62 23.83
C GLU A 21 -13.68 -3.33 23.13
N GLU A 22 -13.95 -4.41 22.39
CA GLU A 22 -12.91 -5.12 21.63
C GLU A 22 -12.33 -4.26 20.51
N LEU A 23 -13.18 -3.60 19.71
CA LEU A 23 -12.74 -2.71 18.64
C LEU A 23 -11.90 -1.56 19.21
N LYS A 24 -12.31 -0.99 20.35
CA LYS A 24 -11.56 0.05 21.05
C LYS A 24 -10.17 -0.45 21.45
N LYS A 25 -10.05 -1.64 22.05
CA LYS A 25 -8.74 -2.24 22.42
C LYS A 25 -7.83 -2.42 21.20
N ARG A 26 -8.36 -2.93 20.09
CA ARG A 26 -7.62 -3.10 18.83
C ARG A 26 -7.13 -1.75 18.29
N LEU A 27 -7.98 -0.73 18.33
CA LEU A 27 -7.65 0.60 17.82
C LEU A 27 -6.59 1.30 18.69
N TRP A 28 -6.67 1.18 20.02
CA TRP A 28 -5.62 1.65 20.93
C TRP A 28 -4.30 0.92 20.74
N PHE A 29 -4.34 -0.39 20.47
CA PHE A 29 -3.14 -1.16 20.15
C PHE A 29 -2.48 -0.65 18.85
N THR A 30 -3.28 -0.47 17.79
CA THR A 30 -2.78 0.10 16.52
C THR A 30 -2.19 1.50 16.73
N LEU A 31 -2.89 2.40 17.44
CA LEU A 31 -2.38 3.75 17.72
C LEU A 31 -1.08 3.73 18.54
N GLY A 32 -1.02 2.91 19.60
CA GLY A 32 0.19 2.73 20.40
C GLY A 32 1.37 2.22 19.58
N ALA A 33 1.12 1.24 18.69
CA ALA A 33 2.14 0.74 17.78
C ALA A 33 2.63 1.83 16.79
N LEU A 34 1.73 2.64 16.23
CA LEU A 34 2.11 3.74 15.34
C LEU A 34 2.90 4.84 16.06
N ILE A 35 2.60 5.09 17.34
CA ILE A 35 3.39 6.01 18.18
C ILE A 35 4.81 5.46 18.40
N ILE A 36 4.94 4.17 18.69
CA ILE A 36 6.26 3.52 18.86
C ILE A 36 7.06 3.58 17.55
N TYR A 37 6.42 3.30 16.41
CA TYR A 37 7.01 3.50 15.09
C TYR A 37 7.53 4.93 14.93
N ARG A 38 6.70 5.93 15.26
CA ARG A 38 7.07 7.33 15.13
C ARG A 38 8.24 7.70 16.04
N LEU A 39 8.25 7.28 17.29
CA LEU A 39 9.36 7.53 18.22
C LEU A 39 10.67 6.96 17.68
N GLY A 40 10.66 5.76 17.09
CA GLY A 40 11.87 5.19 16.50
C GLY A 40 12.37 5.93 15.25
N THR A 41 11.52 6.69 14.53
CA THR A 41 12.00 7.59 13.44
C THR A 41 12.80 8.80 13.94
N TYR A 42 12.88 9.03 15.25
CA TYR A 42 13.71 10.08 15.86
C TYR A 42 14.98 9.54 16.54
N ILE A 43 15.17 8.22 16.61
CA ILE A 43 16.37 7.62 17.20
C ILE A 43 17.44 7.56 16.10
N PRO A 44 18.49 8.40 16.15
CA PRO A 44 19.53 8.42 15.13
C PRO A 44 20.39 7.16 15.20
N LEU A 45 20.94 6.78 14.05
CA LEU A 45 21.94 5.73 13.95
C LEU A 45 23.24 6.15 14.65
N PRO A 46 23.93 5.22 15.34
CA PRO A 46 25.20 5.51 15.98
C PRO A 46 26.29 5.82 14.94
N GLY A 47 27.14 6.80 15.23
CA GLY A 47 28.32 7.13 14.41
C GLY A 47 28.08 8.12 13.26
N ILE A 48 26.90 8.74 13.17
CA ILE A 48 26.57 9.75 12.14
C ILE A 48 26.38 11.13 12.78
N ASP A 49 26.96 12.15 12.14
CA ASP A 49 26.67 13.55 12.48
C ASP A 49 25.37 14.02 11.80
N PRO A 50 24.30 14.32 12.57
CA PRO A 50 23.04 14.78 12.00
C PRO A 50 23.13 16.14 11.30
N ALA A 51 24.09 17.00 11.67
CA ALA A 51 24.26 18.31 11.04
C ALA A 51 24.91 18.20 9.66
N ALA A 52 25.96 17.40 9.53
CA ALA A 52 26.59 17.09 8.25
C ALA A 52 25.62 16.37 7.30
N LEU A 53 24.83 15.42 7.84
CA LEU A 53 23.82 14.72 7.07
C LEU A 53 22.75 15.69 6.54
N ALA A 54 22.26 16.62 7.36
CA ALA A 54 21.24 17.57 6.95
C ALA A 54 21.69 18.45 5.78
N GLN A 55 22.97 18.82 5.72
CA GLN A 55 23.55 19.57 4.60
C GLN A 55 23.61 18.75 3.31
N VAL A 56 24.04 17.49 3.39
CA VAL A 56 24.02 16.55 2.24
C VAL A 56 22.58 16.33 1.76
N PHE A 57 21.64 16.21 2.70
CA PHE A 57 20.22 16.03 2.39
C PHE A 57 19.60 17.25 1.72
N GLN A 58 19.96 18.48 2.13
CA GLN A 58 19.50 19.70 1.49
C GLN A 58 20.00 19.81 0.04
N GLN A 59 21.22 19.35 -0.24
CA GLN A 59 21.76 19.34 -1.61
C GLN A 59 21.14 18.27 -2.53
N GLN A 60 20.65 17.15 -1.99
CA GLN A 60 20.01 16.08 -2.75
C GLN A 60 18.49 15.95 -2.55
N GLN A 61 17.84 16.96 -1.96
CA GLN A 61 16.43 16.89 -1.57
C GLN A 61 15.48 16.66 -2.75
N SER A 62 15.84 17.15 -3.94
CA SER A 62 15.05 17.02 -5.17
C SER A 62 15.20 15.65 -5.86
N GLY A 63 16.02 14.74 -5.31
CA GLY A 63 16.30 13.43 -5.89
C GLY A 63 15.57 12.27 -5.20
N LEU A 64 16.00 11.05 -5.53
CA LEU A 64 15.46 9.79 -5.00
C LEU A 64 15.43 9.74 -3.45
N LEU A 65 16.40 10.37 -2.79
CA LEU A 65 16.43 10.49 -1.33
C LEU A 65 15.17 11.16 -0.76
N GLY A 66 14.55 12.10 -1.49
CA GLY A 66 13.30 12.73 -1.09
C GLY A 66 12.11 11.76 -1.12
N VAL A 67 12.01 10.90 -2.13
CA VAL A 67 10.95 9.88 -2.23
C VAL A 67 11.11 8.81 -1.14
N PHE A 68 12.35 8.37 -0.90
CA PHE A 68 12.63 7.46 0.21
C PHE A 68 12.31 8.10 1.56
N ASN A 69 12.65 9.37 1.73
CA ASN A 69 12.36 10.10 2.95
C ASN A 69 10.84 10.12 3.24
N MET A 70 10.04 10.41 2.22
CA MET A 70 8.57 10.42 2.30
C MET A 70 7.97 9.08 2.71
N PHE A 71 8.41 7.97 2.12
CA PHE A 71 7.92 6.65 2.52
C PHE A 71 8.44 6.22 3.91
N SER A 72 9.58 6.76 4.33
CA SER A 72 10.18 6.50 5.64
C SER A 72 9.67 7.39 6.77
N GLY A 73 8.79 8.35 6.46
CA GLY A 73 8.29 9.34 7.41
C GLY A 73 9.38 10.23 7.98
N GLY A 74 10.45 10.51 7.24
CA GLY A 74 11.53 11.39 7.69
C GLY A 74 12.72 10.64 8.27
N ALA A 75 12.68 9.31 8.31
CA ALA A 75 13.71 8.50 8.92
C ALA A 75 15.00 8.50 8.08
N VAL A 76 14.93 8.62 6.76
CA VAL A 76 16.15 8.71 5.92
C VAL A 76 16.82 10.08 6.08
N GLY A 77 16.05 11.17 6.09
CA GLY A 77 16.56 12.53 6.30
C GLY A 77 17.20 12.76 7.67
N ARG A 78 16.83 11.95 8.66
CA ARG A 78 17.40 11.96 10.02
C ARG A 78 18.36 10.80 10.29
N MET A 79 18.56 9.92 9.31
CA MET A 79 19.28 8.65 9.47
C MET A 79 18.91 7.92 10.76
N ALA A 80 17.61 7.74 10.95
CA ALA A 80 17.09 7.01 12.09
C ALA A 80 17.26 5.50 11.91
N ILE A 81 17.12 4.75 13.01
CA ILE A 81 17.15 3.28 13.03
C ILE A 81 16.17 2.62 12.02
N PHE A 82 15.16 3.37 11.58
CA PHE A 82 14.15 2.95 10.61
C PHE A 82 14.36 3.51 9.19
N ALA A 83 15.58 3.91 8.82
CA ALA A 83 15.86 4.48 7.49
C ALA A 83 15.40 3.58 6.33
N LEU A 84 15.60 2.26 6.41
CA LEU A 84 15.11 1.29 5.40
C LEU A 84 13.58 1.08 5.45
N THR A 85 12.93 1.47 6.55
CA THR A 85 11.48 1.28 6.80
C THR A 85 11.07 -0.17 6.53
N ILE A 86 9.90 -0.39 5.91
CA ILE A 86 9.36 -1.70 5.57
C ILE A 86 9.68 -2.09 4.11
N MET A 87 10.51 -1.31 3.40
CA MET A 87 10.84 -1.54 1.99
C MET A 87 11.53 -2.89 1.73
N PRO A 88 12.51 -3.35 2.54
CA PRO A 88 13.08 -4.69 2.37
C PRO A 88 12.03 -5.80 2.44
N TYR A 89 11.01 -5.61 3.29
CA TYR A 89 9.90 -6.56 3.42
C TYR A 89 9.00 -6.55 2.20
N ILE A 90 8.65 -5.36 1.69
CA ILE A 90 7.86 -5.22 0.45
C ILE A 90 8.59 -5.93 -0.69
N SER A 91 9.88 -5.67 -0.86
CA SER A 91 10.73 -6.30 -1.88
C SER A 91 10.77 -7.83 -1.73
N ALA A 92 10.96 -8.33 -0.52
CA ALA A 92 10.94 -9.77 -0.26
C ALA A 92 9.56 -10.39 -0.58
N SER A 93 8.47 -9.70 -0.21
CA SER A 93 7.11 -10.16 -0.50
C SER A 93 6.84 -10.19 -2.00
N ILE A 94 7.36 -9.23 -2.77
CA ILE A 94 7.28 -9.22 -4.23
C ILE A 94 7.98 -10.44 -4.80
N ILE A 95 9.22 -10.68 -4.40
CA ILE A 95 10.05 -11.78 -4.91
C ILE A 95 9.35 -13.12 -4.64
N ILE A 96 8.86 -13.34 -3.42
CA ILE A 96 8.16 -14.58 -3.08
C ILE A 96 6.83 -14.70 -3.84
N GLN A 97 6.09 -13.61 -4.03
CA GLN A 97 4.85 -13.63 -4.81
C GLN A 97 5.11 -14.01 -6.28
N LEU A 98 6.17 -13.45 -6.88
CA LEU A 98 6.62 -13.80 -8.25
C LEU A 98 7.09 -15.26 -8.31
N MET A 99 7.88 -15.70 -7.34
CA MET A 99 8.32 -17.09 -7.25
C MET A 99 7.15 -18.08 -7.10
N THR A 100 6.06 -17.67 -6.46
CA THR A 100 4.85 -18.49 -6.33
C THR A 100 4.18 -18.77 -7.67
N THR A 101 4.35 -17.89 -8.66
CA THR A 101 3.85 -18.14 -10.02
C THR A 101 4.78 -18.97 -10.89
N VAL A 102 6.09 -18.86 -10.67
CA VAL A 102 7.10 -19.57 -11.47
C VAL A 102 7.33 -20.99 -10.93
N SER A 103 7.24 -21.18 -9.61
CA SER A 103 7.49 -22.45 -8.94
C SER A 103 6.19 -23.20 -8.63
N PRO A 104 5.98 -24.41 -9.20
CA PRO A 104 4.83 -25.26 -8.87
C PRO A 104 4.74 -25.62 -7.38
N HIS A 105 5.89 -25.77 -6.71
CA HIS A 105 5.96 -26.09 -5.29
C HIS A 105 5.40 -24.97 -4.41
N LEU A 106 5.81 -23.72 -4.65
CA LEU A 106 5.26 -22.58 -3.91
C LEU A 106 3.77 -22.36 -4.26
N ALA A 107 3.37 -22.62 -5.51
CA ALA A 107 1.97 -22.57 -5.90
C ALA A 107 1.11 -23.60 -5.15
N GLN A 108 1.63 -24.81 -4.93
CA GLN A 108 0.97 -25.86 -4.16
C GLN A 108 0.87 -25.48 -2.67
N LEU A 109 1.94 -24.97 -2.08
CA LEU A 109 1.93 -24.40 -0.73
C LEU A 109 0.85 -23.33 -0.57
N LYS A 110 0.67 -22.43 -1.55
CA LYS A 110 -0.41 -21.43 -1.51
C LYS A 110 -1.81 -22.08 -1.48
N LYS A 111 -1.98 -23.27 -2.06
CA LYS A 111 -3.24 -24.04 -2.08
C LYS A 111 -3.48 -24.87 -0.81
N GLU A 112 -2.46 -25.15 -0.01
CA GLU A 112 -2.57 -25.89 1.27
C GLU A 112 -3.26 -25.10 2.40
N GLY A 113 -3.75 -23.90 2.10
CA GLY A 113 -4.54 -23.09 3.03
C GLY A 113 -3.68 -22.32 4.03
N GLU A 114 -4.04 -22.37 5.32
CA GLU A 114 -3.43 -21.52 6.33
C GLU A 114 -1.98 -21.91 6.67
N GLN A 115 -1.68 -23.21 6.68
CA GLN A 115 -0.32 -23.70 6.95
C GLN A 115 0.66 -23.27 5.85
N GLY A 116 0.28 -23.44 4.58
CA GLY A 116 1.13 -23.03 3.47
C GLY A 116 1.32 -21.51 3.38
N ARG A 117 0.29 -20.70 3.71
CA ARG A 117 0.45 -19.24 3.85
C ARG A 117 1.44 -18.85 4.94
N LYS A 118 1.46 -19.56 6.07
CA LYS A 118 2.46 -19.33 7.14
C LYS A 118 3.88 -19.62 6.67
N GLN A 119 4.09 -20.70 5.90
CA GLN A 119 5.41 -21.02 5.33
C GLN A 119 5.87 -19.97 4.30
N ILE A 120 4.98 -19.54 3.40
CA ILE A 120 5.29 -18.46 2.43
C ILE A 120 5.67 -17.16 3.17
N THR A 121 4.97 -16.86 4.26
CA THR A 121 5.29 -15.71 5.12
C THR A 121 6.66 -15.88 5.76
N GLN A 122 7.02 -17.08 6.21
CA GLN A 122 8.34 -17.37 6.78
C GLN A 122 9.47 -17.17 5.76
N TYR A 123 9.29 -17.63 4.51
CA TYR A 123 10.25 -17.35 3.44
C TYR A 123 10.37 -15.85 3.15
N THR A 124 9.26 -15.13 3.19
CA THR A 124 9.24 -13.67 3.04
C THR A 124 10.05 -13.00 4.16
N ARG A 125 9.92 -13.46 5.41
CA ARG A 125 10.72 -12.94 6.54
C ARG A 125 12.22 -13.18 6.36
N TYR A 126 12.61 -14.38 5.91
CA TYR A 126 14.02 -14.67 5.65
C TYR A 126 14.58 -13.83 4.49
N GLY A 127 13.80 -13.68 3.41
CA GLY A 127 14.16 -12.78 2.30
C GLY A 127 14.29 -11.34 2.76
N THR A 128 13.44 -10.89 3.69
CA THR A 128 13.48 -9.54 4.26
C THR A 128 14.79 -9.29 4.99
N VAL A 129 15.23 -10.21 5.84
CA VAL A 129 16.50 -10.08 6.59
C VAL A 129 17.68 -10.04 5.63
N LEU A 130 17.69 -10.91 4.62
CA LEU A 130 18.77 -10.94 3.62
C LEU A 130 18.84 -9.63 2.82
N LEU A 131 17.70 -9.13 2.33
CA LEU A 131 17.64 -7.88 1.60
C LEU A 131 17.99 -6.68 2.48
N ALA A 132 17.50 -6.63 3.72
CA ALA A 132 17.84 -5.57 4.67
C ALA A 132 19.34 -5.56 4.99
N THR A 133 19.98 -6.73 5.06
CA THR A 133 21.42 -6.84 5.27
C THR A 133 22.19 -6.30 4.07
N LEU A 134 21.81 -6.67 2.85
CA LEU A 134 22.45 -6.18 1.62
C LEU A 134 22.25 -4.67 1.43
N GLN A 135 21.03 -4.17 1.62
CA GLN A 135 20.72 -2.74 1.50
C GLN A 135 21.37 -1.92 2.62
N GLY A 136 21.34 -2.43 3.85
CA GLY A 136 21.99 -1.79 5.00
C GLY A 136 23.51 -1.72 4.83
N TYR A 137 24.14 -2.77 4.28
CA TYR A 137 25.57 -2.76 3.97
C TYR A 137 25.89 -1.75 2.88
N GLY A 138 25.07 -1.72 1.83
CA GLY A 138 25.16 -0.71 0.80
C GLY A 138 25.13 0.69 1.40
N ILE A 139 24.07 1.04 2.14
CA ILE A 139 23.91 2.36 2.76
C ILE A 139 25.12 2.71 3.64
N ALA A 140 25.60 1.78 4.47
CA ALA A 140 26.77 2.01 5.32
C ALA A 140 28.02 2.38 4.51
N VAL A 141 28.31 1.66 3.42
CA VAL A 141 29.43 1.98 2.52
C VAL A 141 29.22 3.30 1.78
N GLY A 142 27.99 3.57 1.34
CA GLY A 142 27.64 4.82 0.66
C GLY A 142 27.85 6.06 1.54
N LEU A 143 27.52 5.95 2.83
CA LEU A 143 27.68 7.03 3.81
C LEU A 143 29.12 7.30 4.17
N GLU A 144 29.95 6.27 4.30
CA GLU A 144 31.40 6.44 4.47
C GLU A 144 32.03 7.17 3.28
N GLY A 145 31.48 6.96 2.08
CA GLY A 145 31.93 7.63 0.86
C GLY A 145 31.39 9.04 0.67
N ALA A 146 30.39 9.47 1.45
CA ALA A 146 29.67 10.74 1.26
C ALA A 146 30.28 11.94 2.04
N GLY A 147 31.55 11.84 2.46
CA GLY A 147 32.27 12.90 3.19
C GLY A 147 32.22 12.73 4.71
N ASN A 148 32.41 13.82 5.46
CA ASN A 148 32.56 13.85 6.93
C ASN A 148 31.26 13.58 7.71
N VAL A 149 30.34 12.79 7.13
CA VAL A 149 29.05 12.41 7.73
C VAL A 149 29.24 11.33 8.81
N VAL A 150 30.28 10.49 8.65
CA VAL A 150 30.63 9.42 9.58
C VAL A 150 31.78 9.90 10.47
N LEU A 151 31.58 9.83 11.79
CA LEU A 151 32.56 10.28 12.78
C LEU A 151 33.85 9.44 12.74
N ASP A 152 33.71 8.12 12.64
CA ASP A 152 34.82 7.16 12.55
C ASP A 152 34.52 6.11 11.46
N PRO A 153 34.97 6.32 10.21
CA PRO A 153 34.82 5.33 9.14
C PRO A 153 35.57 4.04 9.46
N GLY A 154 34.92 2.88 9.34
CA GLY A 154 35.57 1.61 9.65
C GLY A 154 34.65 0.40 9.68
N LEU A 155 35.24 -0.79 9.78
CA LEU A 155 34.51 -2.06 9.81
C LEU A 155 33.49 -2.11 10.98
N PHE A 156 33.80 -1.43 12.09
CA PHE A 156 32.90 -1.28 13.24
C PHE A 156 31.67 -0.42 12.91
N PHE A 157 31.83 0.70 12.18
CA PHE A 157 30.72 1.52 11.71
C PHE A 157 29.82 0.75 10.74
N ARG A 158 30.41 0.03 9.78
CA ARG A 158 29.63 -0.81 8.85
C ARG A 158 28.82 -1.88 9.57
N ALA A 159 29.46 -2.62 10.47
CA ALA A 159 28.80 -3.69 11.22
C ALA A 159 27.69 -3.14 12.12
N SER A 160 27.96 -2.07 12.89
CA SER A 160 26.96 -1.44 13.76
C SER A 160 25.79 -0.84 12.99
N THR A 161 26.03 -0.19 11.85
CA THR A 161 24.99 0.36 10.97
C THR A 161 24.12 -0.75 10.39
N VAL A 162 24.72 -1.81 9.86
CA VAL A 162 23.99 -2.97 9.31
C VAL A 162 23.13 -3.63 10.38
N ILE A 163 23.69 -3.93 11.56
CA ILE A 163 22.95 -4.56 12.66
C ILE A 163 21.79 -3.67 13.09
N THR A 164 22.00 -2.36 13.21
CA THR A 164 20.96 -1.42 13.64
C THR A 164 19.85 -1.29 12.61
N LEU A 165 20.18 -1.16 11.32
CA LEU A 165 19.20 -1.08 10.23
C LEU A 165 18.41 -2.37 10.04
N VAL A 166 19.08 -3.53 10.11
CA VAL A 166 18.43 -4.84 10.04
C VAL A 166 17.54 -5.04 11.26
N GLY A 167 18.04 -4.75 12.47
CA GLY A 167 17.28 -4.82 13.71
C GLY A 167 16.03 -3.93 13.67
N GLY A 168 16.18 -2.70 13.19
CA GLY A 168 15.08 -1.76 13.00
C GLY A 168 14.03 -2.28 12.01
N THR A 169 14.46 -2.78 10.85
CA THR A 169 13.57 -3.35 9.82
C THR A 169 12.81 -4.58 10.34
N VAL A 170 13.49 -5.49 11.04
CA VAL A 170 12.88 -6.69 11.64
C VAL A 170 11.88 -6.31 12.72
N PHE A 171 12.19 -5.30 13.53
CA PHE A 171 11.26 -4.76 14.51
C PHE A 171 10.01 -4.18 13.86
N LEU A 172 10.15 -3.40 12.78
CA LEU A 172 8.99 -2.86 12.04
C LEU A 172 8.15 -3.96 11.38
N MET A 173 8.79 -4.98 10.83
CA MET A 173 8.10 -6.15 10.29
C MET A 173 7.29 -6.84 11.38
N TRP A 174 7.90 -7.09 12.54
CA TRP A 174 7.21 -7.66 13.69
C TRP A 174 6.04 -6.78 14.15
N LEU A 175 6.26 -5.47 14.25
CA LEU A 175 5.23 -4.51 14.66
C LEU A 175 4.05 -4.49 13.68
N GLY A 176 4.32 -4.52 12.37
CA GLY A 176 3.29 -4.60 11.33
C GLY A 176 2.47 -5.89 11.40
N GLU A 177 3.11 -7.02 11.68
CA GLU A 177 2.42 -8.29 11.88
C GLU A 177 1.57 -8.29 13.16
N GLN A 178 2.06 -7.68 14.25
CA GLN A 178 1.28 -7.52 15.48
C GLN A 178 0.05 -6.62 15.26
N ILE A 179 0.19 -5.52 14.52
CA ILE A 179 -0.96 -4.66 14.16
C ILE A 179 -1.97 -5.46 13.33
N THR A 180 -1.51 -6.31 12.41
CA THR A 180 -2.41 -7.14 11.59
C THR A 180 -3.16 -8.19 12.43
N ALA A 181 -2.49 -8.78 13.43
CA ALA A 181 -3.08 -9.82 14.26
C ALA A 181 -4.00 -9.28 15.37
N ARG A 182 -3.57 -8.22 16.06
CA ARG A 182 -4.23 -7.68 17.27
C ARG A 182 -4.88 -6.32 17.07
N GLY A 183 -4.56 -5.64 15.98
CA GLY A 183 -5.10 -4.32 15.66
C GLY A 183 -6.27 -4.39 14.68
N VAL A 184 -6.40 -3.30 13.92
CA VAL A 184 -7.34 -3.11 12.82
C VAL A 184 -6.54 -2.77 11.57
N GLY A 185 -6.92 -3.28 10.41
CA GLY A 185 -6.23 -3.01 9.15
C GLY A 185 -5.11 -4.00 8.83
N ASN A 186 -4.45 -3.75 7.70
CA ASN A 186 -3.15 -4.36 7.39
C ASN A 186 -2.06 -3.50 8.03
N GLY A 187 -1.30 -4.08 8.97
CA GLY A 187 -0.31 -3.33 9.74
C GLY A 187 0.84 -2.79 8.91
N ILE A 188 1.29 -3.51 7.89
CA ILE A 188 2.35 -3.04 6.98
C ILE A 188 1.85 -1.81 6.22
N SER A 189 0.63 -1.85 5.69
CA SER A 189 0.03 -0.72 4.98
C SER A 189 -0.19 0.49 5.89
N LEU A 190 -0.56 0.26 7.16
CA LEU A 190 -0.73 1.32 8.16
C LEU A 190 0.58 1.98 8.58
N ILE A 191 1.69 1.24 8.64
CA ILE A 191 3.02 1.82 8.89
C ILE A 191 3.42 2.77 7.75
N ILE A 192 3.24 2.36 6.49
CA ILE A 192 3.53 3.20 5.32
C ILE A 192 2.61 4.45 5.32
N PHE A 193 1.31 4.25 5.56
CA PHE A 193 0.34 5.33 5.69
C PHE A 193 0.76 6.34 6.76
N ALA A 194 1.14 5.87 7.95
CA ALA A 194 1.56 6.74 9.04
C ALA A 194 2.85 7.50 8.71
N GLY A 195 3.79 6.87 8.00
CA GLY A 195 5.01 7.53 7.51
C GLY A 195 4.70 8.70 6.59
N ILE A 196 3.89 8.48 5.55
CA ILE A 196 3.50 9.51 4.58
C ILE A 196 2.72 10.63 5.27
N VAL A 197 1.69 10.29 6.04
CA VAL A 197 0.82 11.28 6.70
C VAL A 197 1.57 12.14 7.70
N ALA A 198 2.63 11.62 8.34
CA ALA A 198 3.45 12.37 9.28
C ALA A 198 4.30 13.47 8.61
N GLU A 199 4.58 13.38 7.31
CA GLU A 199 5.32 14.41 6.57
C GLU A 199 4.42 15.45 5.91
N LEU A 200 3.14 15.13 5.66
CA LEU A 200 2.19 16.05 5.02
C LEU A 200 2.11 17.43 5.70
N PRO A 201 2.07 17.56 7.05
CA PRO A 201 2.02 18.87 7.70
C PRO A 201 3.27 19.71 7.44
N ALA A 202 4.46 19.11 7.47
CA ALA A 202 5.71 19.82 7.21
C ALA A 202 5.80 20.28 5.76
N ALA A 203 5.37 19.44 4.81
CA ALA A 203 5.30 19.79 3.39
C ALA A 203 4.32 20.95 3.12
N LEU A 204 3.16 20.95 3.78
CA LEU A 204 2.19 22.04 3.68
C LEU A 204 2.77 23.36 4.22
N VAL A 205 3.41 23.34 5.39
CA VAL A 205 4.04 24.53 5.97
C VAL A 205 5.15 25.05 5.06
N GLY A 206 6.04 24.18 4.57
CA GLY A 206 7.10 24.58 3.63
C GLY A 206 6.56 25.18 2.33
N THR A 207 5.46 24.64 1.79
CA THR A 207 4.81 25.20 0.59
C THR A 207 4.21 26.59 0.86
N LEU A 208 3.64 26.80 2.05
CA LEU A 208 3.09 28.10 2.45
C LEU A 208 4.18 29.14 2.73
N GLU A 209 5.32 28.71 3.28
CA GLU A 209 6.50 29.57 3.48
C GLU A 209 7.09 30.02 2.14
N LEU A 210 7.26 29.10 1.18
CA LEU A 210 7.67 29.44 -0.19
C LEU A 210 6.71 30.42 -0.88
N GLY A 211 5.42 30.31 -0.59
CA GLY A 211 4.41 31.28 -1.02
C GLY A 211 4.54 32.64 -0.34
N ARG A 212 4.92 32.67 0.93
CA ARG A 212 5.16 33.90 1.71
C ARG A 212 6.42 34.64 1.24
N GLU A 213 7.46 33.90 0.87
CA GLU A 213 8.71 34.44 0.33
C GLU A 213 8.57 34.93 -1.13
N GLY A 214 7.45 34.64 -1.79
CA GLY A 214 7.19 35.04 -3.17
C GLY A 214 7.88 34.16 -4.22
N ALA A 215 8.54 33.08 -3.80
CA ALA A 215 9.17 32.11 -4.71
C ALA A 215 8.13 31.33 -5.53
N ILE A 216 6.91 31.18 -5.02
CA ILE A 216 5.77 30.55 -5.71
C ILE A 216 4.59 31.51 -5.72
N SER A 217 3.93 31.67 -6.88
CA SER A 217 2.74 32.51 -6.98
C SER A 217 1.60 31.95 -6.13
N THR A 218 0.90 32.83 -5.40
CA THR A 218 -0.27 32.45 -4.58
C THR A 218 -1.36 31.75 -5.42
N ALA A 219 -1.49 32.13 -6.70
CA ALA A 219 -2.40 31.48 -7.65
C ALA A 219 -2.03 30.02 -7.91
N LEU A 220 -0.74 29.68 -8.01
CA LEU A 220 -0.27 28.31 -8.20
C LEU A 220 -0.51 27.45 -6.96
N ILE A 221 -0.32 28.00 -5.76
CA ILE A 221 -0.61 27.30 -4.49
C ILE A 221 -2.11 26.97 -4.38
N LEU A 222 -2.98 27.93 -4.70
CA LEU A 222 -4.43 27.71 -4.69
C LEU A 222 -4.85 26.65 -5.71
N PHE A 223 -4.31 26.73 -6.92
CA PHE A 223 -4.54 25.74 -7.97
C PHE A 223 -4.11 24.33 -7.55
N LEU A 224 -2.94 24.21 -6.93
CA LEU A 224 -2.38 22.96 -6.43
C LEU A 224 -3.25 22.35 -5.33
N LEU A 225 -3.73 23.16 -4.38
CA LEU A 225 -4.61 22.69 -3.31
C LEU A 225 -5.95 22.17 -3.87
N ILE A 226 -6.56 22.89 -4.80
CA ILE A 226 -7.79 22.47 -5.49
C ILE A 226 -7.55 21.17 -6.27
N MET A 227 -6.41 21.07 -6.96
CA MET A 227 -6.02 19.88 -7.71
C MET A 227 -5.86 18.66 -6.80
N VAL A 228 -5.18 18.79 -5.65
CA VAL A 228 -5.03 17.69 -4.68
C VAL A 228 -6.39 17.20 -4.19
N VAL A 229 -7.30 18.10 -3.84
CA VAL A 229 -8.68 17.73 -3.43
C VAL A 229 -9.41 17.04 -4.57
N GLY A 230 -9.30 17.55 -5.80
CA GLY A 230 -9.89 16.95 -6.99
C GLY A 230 -9.37 15.54 -7.28
N VAL A 231 -8.06 15.33 -7.16
CA VAL A 231 -7.42 14.01 -7.32
C VAL A 231 -7.89 13.05 -6.22
N ILE A 232 -7.94 13.49 -4.95
CA ILE A 232 -8.46 12.65 -3.86
C ILE A 232 -9.91 12.26 -4.12
N ALA A 233 -10.76 13.20 -4.53
CA ALA A 233 -12.16 12.93 -4.86
C ALA A 233 -12.29 11.92 -6.01
N ALA A 234 -11.46 12.07 -7.06
CA ALA A 234 -11.40 11.13 -8.18
C ALA A 234 -10.95 9.73 -7.74
N ILE A 235 -9.92 9.62 -6.90
CA ILE A 235 -9.45 8.33 -6.36
C ILE A 235 -10.57 7.68 -5.53
N VAL A 236 -11.21 8.41 -4.62
CA VAL A 236 -12.31 7.88 -3.79
C VAL A 236 -13.49 7.42 -4.66
N PHE A 237 -13.83 8.17 -5.70
CA PHE A 237 -14.88 7.80 -6.64
C PHE A 237 -14.55 6.50 -7.37
N MET A 238 -13.33 6.36 -7.89
CA MET A 238 -12.87 5.16 -8.61
C MET A 238 -12.73 3.94 -7.69
N GLU A 239 -12.22 4.11 -6.46
CA GLU A 239 -12.09 3.03 -5.47
C GLU A 239 -13.45 2.55 -4.95
N ARG A 240 -14.47 3.42 -4.90
CA ARG A 240 -15.85 3.02 -4.59
C ARG A 240 -16.59 2.42 -5.79
N ALA A 241 -16.07 2.57 -7.00
CA ALA A 241 -16.71 2.03 -8.20
C ALA A 241 -16.63 0.50 -8.19
N GLN A 242 -17.79 -0.13 -8.32
CA GLN A 242 -17.93 -1.59 -8.37
C GLN A 242 -18.86 -1.99 -9.52
N ARG A 243 -18.43 -3.01 -10.27
CA ARG A 243 -19.26 -3.71 -11.25
C ARG A 243 -20.00 -4.82 -10.51
N ARG A 244 -21.32 -4.71 -10.43
CA ARG A 244 -22.17 -5.73 -9.79
C ARG A 244 -22.54 -6.80 -10.82
N LEU A 245 -22.05 -8.02 -10.66
CA LEU A 245 -22.49 -9.17 -11.42
C LEU A 245 -23.65 -9.86 -10.70
N ILE A 246 -24.84 -9.87 -11.30
CA ILE A 246 -26.03 -10.47 -10.68
C ILE A 246 -25.87 -12.00 -10.69
N VAL A 247 -26.02 -12.60 -9.50
CA VAL A 247 -26.00 -14.04 -9.29
C VAL A 247 -27.36 -14.44 -8.76
N GLN A 248 -27.96 -15.46 -9.35
CA GLN A 248 -29.22 -16.01 -8.88
C GLN A 248 -28.97 -17.37 -8.23
N TYR A 249 -29.66 -17.57 -7.11
CA TYR A 249 -29.75 -18.87 -6.47
C TYR A 249 -31.10 -19.50 -6.84
N PRO A 250 -31.12 -20.76 -7.30
CA PRO A 250 -32.34 -21.41 -7.72
C PRO A 250 -33.32 -21.50 -6.56
N LYS A 251 -34.59 -21.21 -6.85
CA LYS A 251 -35.69 -21.36 -5.90
C LYS A 251 -35.88 -22.85 -5.62
N ARG A 252 -35.83 -23.25 -4.35
CA ARG A 252 -36.22 -24.60 -3.95
C ARG A 252 -37.63 -24.53 -3.39
N GLN A 253 -38.57 -25.14 -4.10
CA GLN A 253 -39.91 -25.37 -3.58
C GLN A 253 -39.85 -26.63 -2.70
N VAL A 254 -40.12 -26.47 -1.41
CA VAL A 254 -40.25 -27.58 -0.47
C VAL A 254 -41.68 -27.56 0.06
N GLY A 255 -42.51 -28.48 -0.44
CA GLY A 255 -43.95 -28.50 -0.18
C GLY A 255 -44.69 -27.33 -0.87
N MET A 256 -45.64 -26.70 -0.16
CA MET A 256 -46.39 -25.53 -0.64
C MET A 256 -45.67 -24.18 -0.44
N LYS A 257 -44.44 -24.18 0.11
CA LYS A 257 -43.68 -22.95 0.37
C LYS A 257 -42.43 -22.89 -0.51
N ILE A 258 -42.28 -21.76 -1.19
CA ILE A 258 -41.07 -21.44 -1.97
C ILE A 258 -40.04 -20.89 -1.00
N TYR A 259 -38.89 -21.55 -0.89
CA TYR A 259 -37.73 -21.06 -0.14
C TYR A 259 -36.63 -20.62 -1.11
N GLY A 260 -36.06 -19.45 -0.84
CA GLY A 260 -34.97 -18.87 -1.62
C GLY A 260 -35.43 -18.13 -2.89
N GLY A 261 -34.48 -17.87 -3.77
CA GLY A 261 -34.67 -17.04 -4.96
C GLY A 261 -34.27 -15.58 -4.82
N ASP A 262 -33.55 -15.23 -3.75
CA ASP A 262 -32.95 -13.91 -3.65
C ASP A 262 -31.86 -13.76 -4.71
N SER A 263 -31.95 -12.66 -5.46
CA SER A 263 -30.88 -12.20 -6.32
C SER A 263 -29.78 -11.62 -5.44
N SER A 264 -28.59 -12.19 -5.54
CA SER A 264 -27.38 -11.60 -4.97
C SER A 264 -26.59 -10.94 -6.10
N HIS A 265 -25.54 -10.22 -5.72
CA HIS A 265 -24.56 -9.76 -6.68
C HIS A 265 -23.16 -10.08 -6.17
N LEU A 266 -22.28 -10.49 -7.08
CA LEU A 266 -20.85 -10.57 -6.86
C LEU A 266 -20.27 -9.19 -7.21
N PRO A 267 -19.81 -8.39 -6.24
CA PRO A 267 -19.20 -7.10 -6.51
C PRO A 267 -17.77 -7.28 -6.98
N LEU A 268 -17.48 -6.87 -8.21
CA LEU A 268 -16.12 -6.74 -8.73
C LEU A 268 -15.69 -5.28 -8.62
N LYS A 269 -14.70 -4.98 -7.79
CA LYS A 269 -14.11 -3.63 -7.71
C LYS A 269 -13.38 -3.31 -9.01
N LEU A 270 -13.32 -2.02 -9.37
CA LEU A 270 -12.51 -1.57 -10.50
C LEU A 270 -11.02 -1.84 -10.27
N ASN A 271 -10.56 -1.63 -9.03
CA ASN A 271 -9.21 -1.94 -8.58
C ASN A 271 -9.23 -3.12 -7.61
N THR A 272 -9.04 -4.33 -8.11
CA THR A 272 -8.81 -5.51 -7.26
C THR A 272 -7.39 -5.57 -6.71
N ALA A 273 -6.45 -4.89 -7.37
CA ALA A 273 -5.03 -4.92 -7.03
C ALA A 273 -4.64 -3.95 -5.90
N GLY A 274 -5.50 -2.98 -5.57
CA GLY A 274 -5.23 -1.95 -4.58
C GLY A 274 -4.04 -1.08 -4.98
N VAL A 275 -3.22 -0.72 -3.99
CA VAL A 275 -2.05 0.17 -4.17
C VAL A 275 -0.75 -0.57 -4.45
N ILE A 276 -0.80 -1.90 -4.47
CA ILE A 276 0.39 -2.74 -4.55
C ILE A 276 1.13 -2.55 -5.90
N PRO A 277 0.46 -2.48 -7.07
CA PRO A 277 1.16 -2.35 -8.34
C PRO A 277 2.01 -1.07 -8.50
N PRO A 278 1.54 0.14 -8.14
CA PRO A 278 2.38 1.34 -8.13
C PRO A 278 3.62 1.23 -7.24
N ILE A 279 3.49 0.59 -6.08
CA ILE A 279 4.61 0.36 -5.16
C ILE A 279 5.62 -0.57 -5.83
N PHE A 280 5.16 -1.64 -6.49
CA PHE A 280 6.03 -2.59 -7.18
C PHE A 280 6.77 -1.92 -8.34
N ALA A 281 6.05 -1.19 -9.18
CA ALA A 281 6.63 -0.44 -10.29
C ALA A 281 7.69 0.57 -9.79
N SER A 282 7.41 1.28 -8.70
CA SER A 282 8.40 2.20 -8.11
C SER A 282 9.63 1.42 -7.62
N SER A 283 9.46 0.38 -6.81
CA SER A 283 10.56 -0.39 -6.21
C SER A 283 11.55 -0.95 -7.24
N ILE A 284 11.07 -1.41 -8.40
CA ILE A 284 11.92 -1.94 -9.46
C ILE A 284 12.71 -0.84 -10.16
N LEU A 285 12.08 0.31 -10.42
CA LEU A 285 12.79 1.46 -10.99
C LEU A 285 13.83 2.03 -10.03
N LEU A 286 13.66 1.84 -8.73
CA LEU A 286 14.64 2.28 -7.74
C LEU A 286 15.90 1.41 -7.72
N LEU A 287 15.83 0.13 -8.09
CA LEU A 287 16.98 -0.79 -8.01
C LEU A 287 18.18 -0.33 -8.85
N PRO A 288 18.06 -0.03 -10.16
CA PRO A 288 19.18 0.47 -10.96
C PRO A 288 19.78 1.77 -10.40
N ILE A 289 18.91 2.66 -9.92
CA ILE A 289 19.33 3.95 -9.37
C ILE A 289 20.14 3.75 -8.08
N THR A 290 19.71 2.83 -7.21
CA THR A 290 20.49 2.50 -6.00
C THR A 290 21.86 1.90 -6.33
N LEU A 291 21.94 0.98 -7.30
CA LEU A 291 23.19 0.38 -7.76
C LEU A 291 24.15 1.42 -8.36
N ALA A 292 23.64 2.39 -9.11
CA ALA A 292 24.47 3.44 -9.66
C ALA A 292 24.98 4.42 -8.60
N ASN A 293 24.15 4.79 -7.63
CA ASN A 293 24.59 5.60 -6.48
C ASN A 293 25.67 4.87 -5.67
N PHE A 294 25.61 3.54 -5.56
CA PHE A 294 26.68 2.75 -4.93
C PHE A 294 28.03 2.83 -5.64
N THR A 295 28.04 3.09 -6.94
CA THR A 295 29.29 3.23 -7.70
C THR A 295 29.85 4.66 -7.68
N GLN A 296 29.18 5.62 -7.02
CA GLN A 296 29.60 7.03 -6.95
C GLN A 296 29.93 7.66 -8.33
N GLY A 297 29.24 7.21 -9.39
CA GLY A 297 29.54 7.66 -10.75
C GLY A 297 30.81 7.07 -11.37
N GLN A 298 31.53 6.18 -10.69
CA GLN A 298 32.67 5.40 -11.22
C GLN A 298 32.23 4.11 -11.94
N GLY A 299 30.92 3.88 -12.07
CA GLY A 299 30.38 2.81 -12.90
C GLY A 299 30.70 3.02 -14.39
N PRO A 300 30.61 1.97 -15.22
CA PRO A 300 30.78 2.10 -16.66
C PRO A 300 29.81 3.15 -17.22
N GLY A 301 30.24 3.97 -18.19
CA GLY A 301 29.51 5.17 -18.63
C GLY A 301 28.05 4.95 -19.03
N TRP A 302 27.68 3.73 -19.45
CA TRP A 302 26.28 3.36 -19.69
C TRP A 302 25.41 3.43 -18.44
N LEU A 303 25.94 3.13 -17.26
CA LEU A 303 25.23 3.15 -15.98
C LEU A 303 24.84 4.59 -15.60
N ASN A 304 25.75 5.54 -15.79
CA ASN A 304 25.51 6.97 -15.54
C ASN A 304 24.54 7.57 -16.55
N THR A 305 24.60 7.15 -17.82
CA THR A 305 23.61 7.54 -18.84
C THR A 305 22.23 6.97 -18.51
N VAL A 306 22.15 5.72 -18.05
CA VAL A 306 20.89 5.07 -17.65
C VAL A 306 20.28 5.75 -16.43
N THR A 307 21.07 6.18 -15.44
CA THR A 307 20.55 6.89 -14.27
C THR A 307 20.17 8.34 -14.55
N ALA A 308 20.91 9.02 -15.42
CA ALA A 308 20.47 10.30 -15.94
C ALA A 308 19.11 10.16 -16.62
N LEU A 309 18.94 9.14 -17.47
CA LEU A 309 17.69 8.89 -18.21
C LEU A 309 16.51 8.40 -17.34
N LEU A 310 16.81 7.79 -16.19
CA LEU A 310 15.84 7.31 -15.19
C LEU A 310 15.58 8.32 -14.07
N GLY A 311 16.09 9.56 -14.19
CA GLY A 311 15.79 10.62 -13.24
C GLY A 311 14.30 11.00 -13.24
N HIS A 312 13.79 11.41 -12.08
CA HIS A 312 12.43 11.96 -11.95
C HIS A 312 12.22 13.14 -12.90
N GLY A 313 10.99 13.30 -13.41
CA GLY A 313 10.66 14.35 -14.37
C GLY A 313 11.10 14.08 -15.82
N GLN A 314 11.84 13.00 -16.10
CA GLN A 314 12.20 12.63 -17.46
C GLN A 314 11.13 11.77 -18.16
N PRO A 315 10.93 11.95 -19.47
CA PRO A 315 9.89 11.22 -20.21
C PRO A 315 10.15 9.72 -20.26
N LEU A 316 11.41 9.27 -20.26
CA LEU A 316 11.74 7.84 -20.23
C LEU A 316 11.35 7.20 -18.89
N TYR A 317 11.67 7.86 -17.77
CA TYR A 317 11.24 7.42 -16.45
C TYR A 317 9.72 7.30 -16.38
N MET A 318 8.98 8.33 -16.82
CA MET A 318 7.51 8.32 -16.84
C MET A 318 6.96 7.19 -17.71
N ALA A 319 7.52 6.95 -18.89
CA ALA A 319 7.08 5.89 -19.79
C ALA A 319 7.32 4.48 -19.19
N LEU A 320 8.51 4.24 -18.62
CA LEU A 320 8.83 2.98 -17.95
C LEU A 320 8.00 2.78 -16.69
N TYR A 321 7.74 3.85 -15.94
CA TYR A 321 6.88 3.80 -14.76
C TYR A 321 5.44 3.49 -15.13
N ALA A 322 4.91 4.13 -16.18
CA ALA A 322 3.58 3.84 -16.71
C ALA A 322 3.45 2.39 -17.18
N ALA A 323 4.41 1.91 -17.98
CA ALA A 323 4.44 0.53 -18.47
C ALA A 323 4.53 -0.47 -17.30
N GLY A 324 5.36 -0.17 -16.30
CA GLY A 324 5.49 -0.96 -15.08
C GLY A 324 4.18 -1.03 -14.29
N ILE A 325 3.51 0.10 -14.05
CA ILE A 325 2.20 0.14 -13.37
C ILE A 325 1.20 -0.73 -14.11
N ILE A 326 1.05 -0.53 -15.43
CA ILE A 326 0.08 -1.29 -16.24
C ILE A 326 0.39 -2.79 -16.16
N PHE A 327 1.65 -3.18 -16.37
CA PHE A 327 2.07 -4.58 -16.27
C PHE A 327 1.73 -5.19 -14.91
N PHE A 328 2.11 -4.52 -13.81
CA PHE A 328 1.84 -5.03 -12.47
C PHE A 328 0.35 -5.04 -12.12
N CYS A 329 -0.45 -4.11 -12.63
CA CYS A 329 -1.91 -4.13 -12.44
C CYS A 329 -2.54 -5.38 -13.06
N PHE A 330 -2.17 -5.74 -14.29
CA PHE A 330 -2.66 -6.96 -14.93
C PHE A 330 -2.12 -8.22 -14.25
N PHE A 331 -0.80 -8.24 -14.01
CA PHE A 331 -0.13 -9.38 -13.42
C PHE A 331 -0.65 -9.71 -12.01
N TYR A 332 -0.76 -8.69 -11.14
CA TYR A 332 -1.23 -8.89 -9.77
C TYR A 332 -2.71 -9.29 -9.73
N THR A 333 -3.55 -8.67 -10.57
CA THR A 333 -4.98 -9.00 -10.63
C THR A 333 -5.21 -10.45 -11.03
N ALA A 334 -4.49 -10.95 -12.04
CA ALA A 334 -4.58 -12.35 -12.47
C ALA A 334 -4.16 -13.37 -11.39
N ILE A 335 -3.21 -13.00 -10.51
CA ILE A 335 -2.70 -13.89 -9.46
C ILE A 335 -3.62 -13.94 -8.24
N VAL A 336 -4.27 -12.81 -7.91
CA VAL A 336 -5.13 -12.71 -6.74
C VAL A 336 -6.52 -13.23 -7.05
N PHE A 337 -7.06 -12.92 -8.22
CA PHE A 337 -8.40 -13.30 -8.61
C PHE A 337 -8.35 -14.46 -9.60
N ASN A 338 -8.61 -15.69 -9.12
CA ASN A 338 -8.77 -16.85 -10.00
C ASN A 338 -10.26 -16.99 -10.44
N PRO A 339 -10.58 -16.76 -11.74
CA PRO A 339 -11.95 -16.88 -12.25
C PRO A 339 -12.49 -18.30 -12.17
N GLU A 340 -11.63 -19.31 -12.33
CA GLU A 340 -12.03 -20.73 -12.30
C GLU A 340 -12.49 -21.15 -10.90
N ASP A 341 -11.68 -20.83 -9.88
CA ASP A 341 -12.02 -21.12 -8.48
C ASP A 341 -13.31 -20.38 -8.07
N THR A 342 -13.47 -19.13 -8.51
CA THR A 342 -14.66 -18.33 -8.22
C THR A 342 -15.91 -18.92 -8.87
N ALA A 343 -15.81 -19.36 -10.14
CA ALA A 343 -16.90 -20.02 -10.84
C ALA A 343 -17.24 -21.39 -10.24
N GLU A 344 -16.25 -22.15 -9.79
CA GLU A 344 -16.47 -23.43 -9.11
C GLU A 344 -17.14 -23.22 -7.75
N ASN A 345 -16.72 -22.21 -6.99
CA ASN A 345 -17.35 -21.83 -5.73
C ASN A 345 -18.81 -21.40 -5.94
N LEU A 346 -19.08 -20.55 -6.94
CA LEU A 346 -20.45 -20.19 -7.35
C LEU A 346 -21.30 -21.45 -7.60
N ARG A 347 -20.76 -22.40 -8.37
CA ARG A 347 -21.43 -23.68 -8.65
C ARG A 347 -21.66 -24.51 -7.38
N LYS A 348 -20.67 -24.61 -6.48
CA LYS A 348 -20.76 -25.35 -5.20
C LYS A 348 -21.84 -24.78 -4.28
N TYR A 349 -21.98 -23.45 -4.24
CA TYR A 349 -23.04 -22.77 -3.48
C TYR A 349 -24.38 -22.71 -4.23
N GLY A 350 -24.51 -23.37 -5.38
CA GLY A 350 -25.73 -23.40 -6.18
C GLY A 350 -26.07 -22.07 -6.87
N GLY A 351 -25.17 -21.09 -6.87
CA GLY A 351 -25.34 -19.82 -7.57
C GLY A 351 -24.97 -19.93 -9.05
N PHE A 352 -25.69 -19.23 -9.92
CA PHE A 352 -25.35 -19.10 -11.33
C PHE A 352 -25.58 -17.68 -11.84
N ILE A 353 -24.83 -17.31 -12.88
CA ILE A 353 -25.02 -16.04 -13.57
C ILE A 353 -26.10 -16.25 -14.64
N PRO A 354 -27.21 -15.49 -14.63
CA PRO A 354 -28.27 -15.62 -15.61
C PRO A 354 -27.74 -15.49 -17.05
N GLY A 355 -28.14 -16.42 -17.92
CA GLY A 355 -27.70 -16.45 -19.33
C GLY A 355 -26.37 -17.17 -19.60
N ILE A 356 -25.66 -17.64 -18.57
CA ILE A 356 -24.35 -18.30 -18.72
C ILE A 356 -24.38 -19.67 -18.05
N ARG A 357 -23.91 -20.70 -18.77
CA ARG A 357 -23.86 -22.07 -18.24
C ARG A 357 -22.84 -22.15 -17.08
N PRO A 358 -23.19 -22.75 -15.92
CA PRO A 358 -22.27 -22.92 -14.80
C PRO A 358 -21.01 -23.71 -15.18
N GLY A 359 -19.87 -23.35 -14.58
CA GLY A 359 -18.56 -23.96 -14.84
C GLY A 359 -17.67 -23.12 -15.74
N LYS A 360 -17.01 -23.73 -16.74
CA LYS A 360 -16.00 -23.06 -17.58
C LYS A 360 -16.49 -21.77 -18.25
N ARG A 361 -17.72 -21.76 -18.77
CA ARG A 361 -18.33 -20.56 -19.39
C ARG A 361 -18.53 -19.41 -18.39
N THR A 362 -18.81 -19.73 -17.13
CA THR A 362 -18.90 -18.71 -16.07
C THR A 362 -17.52 -18.14 -15.74
N ALA A 363 -16.48 -18.99 -15.70
CA ALA A 363 -15.10 -18.55 -15.49
C ALA A 363 -14.63 -17.62 -16.62
N GLU A 364 -14.85 -18.01 -17.89
CA GLU A 364 -14.51 -17.18 -19.06
C GLU A 364 -15.23 -15.82 -19.05
N TYR A 365 -16.48 -15.77 -18.61
CA TYR A 365 -17.21 -14.51 -18.51
C TYR A 365 -16.68 -13.62 -17.38
N ILE A 366 -16.38 -14.20 -16.22
CA ILE A 366 -15.77 -13.46 -15.10
C ILE A 366 -14.41 -12.90 -15.53
N ASP A 367 -13.59 -13.72 -16.21
CA ASP A 367 -12.28 -13.32 -16.74
C ASP A 367 -12.39 -12.18 -17.77
N TYR A 368 -13.34 -12.28 -18.70
CA TYR A 368 -13.62 -11.23 -19.68
C TYR A 368 -14.00 -9.90 -19.00
N VAL A 369 -14.85 -9.94 -17.98
CA VAL A 369 -15.26 -8.74 -17.23
C VAL A 369 -14.08 -8.18 -16.44
N LEU A 370 -13.32 -9.03 -15.74
CA LEU A 370 -12.15 -8.61 -14.96
C LEU A 370 -11.07 -7.97 -15.82
N THR A 371 -10.75 -8.55 -16.97
CA THR A 371 -9.74 -8.00 -17.87
C THR A 371 -10.11 -6.58 -18.31
N ARG A 372 -11.37 -6.35 -18.70
CA ARG A 372 -11.86 -5.00 -19.09
C ARG A 372 -11.89 -4.01 -17.94
N LEU A 373 -12.30 -4.45 -16.75
CA LEU A 373 -12.23 -3.61 -15.56
C LEU A 373 -10.79 -3.25 -15.22
N THR A 374 -9.86 -4.20 -15.37
CA THR A 374 -8.43 -4.01 -15.12
C THR A 374 -7.79 -3.04 -16.12
N VAL A 375 -8.23 -3.00 -17.38
CA VAL A 375 -7.78 -1.98 -18.35
C VAL A 375 -8.09 -0.56 -17.85
N VAL A 376 -9.34 -0.34 -17.41
CA VAL A 376 -9.77 0.96 -16.87
C VAL A 376 -9.09 1.24 -15.52
N GLY A 377 -8.93 0.19 -14.70
CA GLY A 377 -8.17 0.18 -13.46
C GLY A 377 -6.74 0.69 -13.63
N ALA A 378 -5.97 0.00 -14.47
CA ALA A 378 -4.59 0.33 -14.78
C ALA A 378 -4.46 1.73 -15.37
N GLY A 379 -5.38 2.12 -16.27
CA GLY A 379 -5.40 3.46 -16.86
C GLY A 379 -5.54 4.56 -15.81
N TYR A 380 -6.47 4.42 -14.86
CA TYR A 380 -6.66 5.45 -13.83
C TYR A 380 -5.48 5.50 -12.86
N ILE A 381 -4.96 4.35 -12.41
CA ILE A 381 -3.81 4.29 -11.49
C ILE A 381 -2.60 4.97 -12.13
N THR A 382 -2.34 4.66 -13.40
CA THR A 382 -1.24 5.24 -14.17
C THR A 382 -1.41 6.76 -14.28
N LEU A 383 -2.60 7.25 -14.60
CA LEU A 383 -2.88 8.68 -14.70
C LEU A 383 -2.66 9.39 -13.36
N VAL A 384 -3.18 8.84 -12.26
CA VAL A 384 -3.01 9.40 -10.90
C VAL A 384 -1.54 9.44 -10.48
N CYS A 385 -0.77 8.40 -10.79
CA CYS A 385 0.66 8.36 -10.45
C CYS A 385 1.52 9.28 -11.34
N LEU A 386 1.18 9.44 -12.62
CA LEU A 386 1.91 10.30 -13.56
C LEU A 386 1.59 11.79 -13.42
N LEU A 387 0.38 12.15 -12.99
CA LEU A 387 -0.05 13.55 -12.93
C LEU A 387 0.92 14.41 -12.08
N PRO A 388 1.32 13.99 -10.87
CA PRO A 388 2.33 14.71 -10.09
C PRO A 388 3.70 14.79 -10.75
N GLU A 389 4.16 13.73 -11.40
CA GLU A 389 5.46 13.70 -12.11
C GLU A 389 5.49 14.72 -13.27
N ILE A 390 4.39 14.85 -14.02
CA ILE A 390 4.25 15.83 -15.09
C ILE A 390 4.29 17.26 -14.53
N LEU A 391 3.65 17.50 -13.38
CA LEU A 391 3.65 18.81 -12.72
C LEU A 391 5.04 19.19 -12.23
N ILE A 392 5.78 18.26 -11.64
CA ILE A 392 7.17 18.49 -11.19
C ILE A 392 8.06 18.83 -12.39
N SER A 393 7.90 18.12 -13.52
CA SER A 393 8.67 18.34 -14.74
C SER A 393 8.43 19.73 -15.36
N GLN A 394 7.17 20.20 -15.42
CA GLN A 394 6.84 21.46 -16.08
C GLN A 394 6.88 22.70 -15.18
N TYR A 395 6.54 22.57 -13.90
CA TYR A 395 6.42 23.71 -12.98
C TYR A 395 7.56 23.81 -11.97
N SER A 396 8.47 22.83 -11.93
CA SER A 396 9.65 22.77 -11.02
C SER A 396 9.31 23.01 -9.55
N VAL A 397 8.06 22.82 -9.15
CA VAL A 397 7.64 22.88 -7.75
C VAL A 397 7.99 21.53 -7.13
N PRO A 398 8.73 21.50 -6.00
CA PRO A 398 8.96 20.28 -5.25
C PRO A 398 7.63 19.81 -4.68
N PHE A 399 6.87 19.06 -5.48
CA PHE A 399 5.57 18.57 -5.11
C PHE A 399 5.76 17.33 -4.24
N TYR A 400 5.82 17.55 -2.93
CA TYR A 400 5.94 16.49 -1.92
C TYR A 400 4.73 15.53 -1.89
N PHE A 401 3.65 15.84 -2.61
CA PHE A 401 2.47 14.97 -2.73
C PHE A 401 2.63 14.00 -3.91
N GLY A 402 3.51 13.01 -3.81
CA GLY A 402 3.64 11.98 -4.86
C GLY A 402 2.29 11.31 -5.19
N GLY A 403 2.02 11.04 -6.47
CA GLY A 403 0.75 10.43 -6.90
C GLY A 403 0.52 9.06 -6.26
N THR A 404 1.60 8.30 -6.10
CA THR A 404 1.64 7.04 -5.35
C THR A 404 1.27 7.24 -3.87
N SER A 405 1.80 8.29 -3.24
CA SER A 405 1.54 8.59 -1.82
C SER A 405 0.09 8.94 -1.56
N LEU A 406 -0.54 9.73 -2.44
CA LEU A 406 -1.98 10.02 -2.36
C LEU A 406 -2.82 8.75 -2.51
N LEU A 407 -2.45 7.87 -3.45
CA LEU A 407 -3.15 6.60 -3.65
C LEU A 407 -3.04 5.70 -2.41
N ILE A 408 -1.85 5.61 -1.79
CA ILE A 408 -1.63 4.87 -0.54
C ILE A 408 -2.53 5.43 0.57
N VAL A 409 -2.53 6.75 0.76
CA VAL A 409 -3.31 7.40 1.81
C VAL A 409 -4.80 7.11 1.69
N VAL A 410 -5.35 7.24 0.47
CA VAL A 410 -6.78 7.02 0.23
C VAL A 410 -7.15 5.55 0.38
N SER A 411 -6.42 4.63 -0.24
CA SER A 411 -6.76 3.21 -0.22
C SER A 411 -6.65 2.61 1.18
N VAL A 412 -5.59 2.93 1.94
CA VAL A 412 -5.41 2.40 3.30
C VAL A 412 -6.49 2.95 4.23
N THR A 413 -6.87 4.22 4.07
CA THR A 413 -7.99 4.80 4.82
C THR A 413 -9.30 4.08 4.50
N MET A 414 -9.60 3.86 3.22
CA MET A 414 -10.81 3.15 2.78
C MET A 414 -10.86 1.71 3.28
N ASP A 415 -9.75 0.97 3.22
CA ASP A 415 -9.66 -0.40 3.73
C ASP A 415 -9.83 -0.46 5.25
N THR A 416 -9.20 0.46 5.98
CA THR A 416 -9.34 0.55 7.43
C THR A 416 -10.78 0.85 7.84
N VAL A 417 -11.44 1.81 7.17
CA VAL A 417 -12.85 2.14 7.40
C VAL A 417 -13.75 0.95 7.07
N ALA A 418 -13.52 0.26 5.95
CA ALA A 418 -14.30 -0.91 5.56
C ALA A 418 -14.17 -2.06 6.58
N GLN A 419 -12.97 -2.30 7.12
CA GLN A 419 -12.77 -3.30 8.17
C GLN A 419 -13.41 -2.91 9.51
N ILE A 420 -13.36 -1.63 9.87
CA ILE A 420 -14.06 -1.14 11.07
C ILE A 420 -15.57 -1.36 10.92
N GLN A 421 -16.13 -1.03 9.76
CA GLN A 421 -17.54 -1.24 9.47
C GLN A 421 -17.93 -2.72 9.50
N SER A 422 -17.10 -3.62 8.94
CA SER A 422 -17.38 -5.06 8.97
C SER A 422 -17.39 -5.62 10.40
N HIS A 423 -16.45 -5.19 11.25
CA HIS A 423 -16.44 -5.53 12.67
C HIS A 423 -17.69 -5.02 13.42
N LEU A 424 -18.12 -3.79 13.17
CA LEU A 424 -19.31 -3.22 13.78
C LEU A 424 -20.59 -3.95 13.36
N LEU A 425 -20.71 -4.29 12.07
CA LEU A 425 -21.84 -5.06 11.54
C LEU A 425 -21.92 -6.45 12.15
N ALA A 426 -20.79 -7.17 12.25
CA ALA A 426 -20.73 -8.50 12.86
C ALA A 426 -21.30 -8.50 14.30
N HIS A 427 -20.97 -7.47 15.07
CA HIS A 427 -21.46 -7.32 16.44
C HIS A 427 -22.97 -7.04 16.51
N GLN A 428 -23.53 -6.30 15.53
CA GLN A 428 -24.97 -6.07 15.43
C GLN A 428 -25.74 -7.36 15.09
N TYR A 429 -25.17 -8.24 14.25
CA TYR A 429 -25.78 -9.53 13.91
C TYR A 429 -25.87 -10.48 15.12
N GLU A 430 -24.84 -10.56 15.96
CA GLU A 430 -24.90 -11.37 17.19
C GLU A 430 -26.03 -10.90 18.11
N GLY A 431 -26.23 -9.59 18.25
CA GLY A 431 -27.32 -9.02 19.04
C GLY A 431 -28.72 -9.37 18.51
N LEU A 432 -28.89 -9.40 17.17
CA LEU A 432 -30.15 -9.78 16.53
C LEU A 432 -30.43 -11.29 16.63
N ILE A 433 -29.41 -12.15 16.48
CA ILE A 433 -29.53 -13.60 16.63
C ILE A 433 -29.85 -13.98 18.08
N LYS A 434 -29.24 -13.31 19.06
CA LYS A 434 -29.51 -13.54 20.48
C LYS A 434 -30.95 -13.14 20.86
N LYS A 435 -31.46 -12.02 20.31
CA LYS A 435 -32.87 -11.60 20.47
C LYS A 435 -33.86 -12.56 19.79
N SER A 436 -33.52 -13.16 18.65
CA SER A 436 -34.42 -14.11 17.97
C SER A 436 -34.53 -15.43 18.73
N LYS A 437 -33.43 -15.95 19.32
CA LYS A 437 -33.46 -17.15 20.17
C LYS A 437 -34.33 -17.00 21.43
N LEU A 438 -34.33 -15.82 22.07
CA LEU A 438 -35.19 -15.53 23.23
C LEU A 438 -36.68 -15.56 22.89
N ARG A 439 -37.06 -15.29 21.64
CA ARG A 439 -38.46 -15.32 21.18
C ARG A 439 -38.92 -16.74 20.78
N GLY A 440 -37.98 -17.66 20.54
CA GLY A 440 -38.25 -19.07 20.23
C GLY A 440 -38.46 -19.96 21.45
N SER A 441 -37.96 -19.58 22.62
CA SER A 441 -38.07 -20.37 23.86
C SER A 441 -39.42 -20.23 24.60
N ARG A 442 -40.40 -19.55 23.99
CA ARG A 442 -41.73 -19.28 24.57
C ARG A 442 -42.87 -19.94 23.79
N ARG A 443 -42.61 -21.06 23.12
CA ARG A 443 -43.63 -21.91 22.53
C ARG A 443 -43.47 -23.35 22.99
#